data_AF-A0A497CFK0-F1
#
_entry.id   AF-A0A497CFK0-F1
#
_cell.length_a   1.000
_cell.length_b   1.000
_cell.length_c   1.000
_cell.angle_alpha   90.00
_cell.angle_beta   90.00
_cell.angle_gamma   90.00
#
_symmetry.space_group_name_H-M   'P 1'
#
loop_
_entity.id
_entity.type
_entity.pdbx_description
1 polymer ?
#
loop_
_entity_poly.entity_id
_entity_poly.type
_entity_poly.pdbx_seq_one_letter_code
_entity_poly.pdbx_strand_id
1 'polypeptide(L)'
;MDQKIYRQYLEKYVLEALEKKNDNASAAADYLQNKKKTSIFAKNHKEKDAALKRARKLLAETRDRPVWIVLKSLGLDELAKEKM
;
A
#
# COMPACT_ATOMS: atom_id res chain seq x y z
N MET A 1 14.37 -11.31 -5.63
CA MET A 1 13.09 -10.78 -5.15
C MET A 1 12.19 -10.69 -6.36
N ASP A 2 11.03 -11.33 -6.32
CA ASP A 2 10.12 -11.36 -7.47
C ASP A 2 9.37 -10.04 -7.57
N GLN A 3 9.68 -9.25 -8.61
CA GLN A 3 9.10 -7.93 -8.81
C GLN A 3 7.59 -7.97 -9.08
N LYS A 4 7.09 -9.04 -9.72
CA LYS A 4 5.66 -9.19 -10.03
C LYS A 4 4.87 -9.45 -8.75
N ILE A 5 5.35 -10.39 -7.94
CA ILE A 5 4.75 -10.72 -6.64
C ILE A 5 4.83 -9.54 -5.67
N TYR A 6 5.96 -8.83 -5.66
CA TYR A 6 6.12 -7.60 -4.89
C TYR A 6 5.08 -6.54 -5.25
N ARG A 7 4.89 -6.25 -6.54
CA ARG A 7 3.90 -5.27 -7.01
C ARG A 7 2.48 -5.68 -6.62
N GLN A 8 2.13 -6.95 -6.78
CA GLN A 8 0.82 -7.47 -6.37
C GLN A 8 0.56 -7.26 -4.87
N TYR A 9 1.55 -7.54 -4.02
CA TYR A 9 1.38 -7.30 -2.58
C TYR A 9 1.36 -5.81 -2.23
N LEU A 10 2.14 -4.98 -2.92
CA LEU A 10 2.16 -3.54 -2.71
C LEU A 10 0.79 -2.93 -2.98
N GLU A 11 0.23 -3.23 -4.15
CA GLU A 11 -1.11 -2.80 -4.56
C GLU A 11 -2.17 -3.31 -3.56
N LYS A 12 -2.13 -4.60 -3.24
CA LYS A 12 -3.07 -5.20 -2.27
C LYS A 12 -3.04 -4.50 -0.92
N TYR A 13 -1.86 -4.19 -0.37
CA TYR A 13 -1.77 -3.53 0.93
C TYR A 13 -2.26 -2.09 0.89
N VAL A 14 -1.99 -1.36 -0.19
CA VAL A 14 -2.44 0.03 -0.32
C VAL A 14 -3.96 0.07 -0.47
N LEU A 15 -4.53 -0.73 -1.37
CA LEU A 15 -5.98 -0.80 -1.57
C LEU A 15 -6.71 -1.23 -0.29
N GLU A 16 -6.24 -2.30 0.36
CA GLU A 16 -6.84 -2.76 1.61
C GLU A 16 -6.81 -1.66 2.69
N ALA A 17 -5.74 -0.88 2.77
CA ALA A 17 -5.63 0.22 3.73
C ALA A 17 -6.58 1.38 3.41
N LEU A 18 -6.70 1.74 2.14
CA LEU A 18 -7.60 2.78 1.67
C LEU A 18 -9.06 2.39 1.83
N GLU A 19 -9.45 1.17 1.43
CA GLU A 19 -10.81 0.64 1.62
C GLU A 19 -11.19 0.60 3.11
N LYS A 20 -10.30 0.12 3.98
CA LYS A 20 -10.57 0.05 5.43
C LYS A 20 -10.72 1.41 6.09
N LYS A 21 -10.23 2.48 5.45
CA LYS A 21 -10.17 3.82 6.01
C LYS A 21 -10.90 4.84 5.14
N ASN A 22 -11.83 4.40 4.31
CA ASN A 22 -12.69 5.24 3.45
C ASN A 22 -11.87 6.24 2.61
N ASP A 23 -10.85 5.75 1.91
CA ASP A 23 -9.96 6.55 1.07
C ASP A 23 -9.30 7.72 1.83
N ASN A 24 -9.06 7.57 3.14
CA ASN A 24 -8.25 8.51 3.90
C ASN A 24 -6.79 8.04 3.94
N ALA A 25 -5.93 8.69 3.17
CA ALA A 25 -4.50 8.36 3.10
C ALA A 25 -3.80 8.39 4.46
N SER A 26 -4.13 9.36 5.32
CA SER A 26 -3.53 9.50 6.65
C SER A 26 -3.91 8.33 7.57
N ALA A 27 -5.20 7.99 7.62
CA ALA A 27 -5.70 6.88 8.42
C ALA A 27 -5.30 5.51 7.84
N ALA A 28 -5.16 5.41 6.52
CA ALA A 28 -4.60 4.24 5.83
C ALA A 28 -3.13 4.03 6.19
N ALA A 29 -2.35 5.12 6.31
CA ALA A 29 -0.98 5.07 6.81
C ALA A 29 -0.93 4.49 8.23
N ASP A 30 -1.78 4.97 9.14
CA ASP A 30 -1.88 4.44 10.51
C ASP A 30 -2.28 2.96 10.52
N TYR A 31 -3.22 2.57 9.66
CA TYR A 31 -3.63 1.18 9.52
C TYR A 31 -2.45 0.29 9.13
N LEU A 32 -1.65 0.69 8.13
CA LEU A 32 -0.48 -0.09 7.71
C LEU A 32 0.65 -0.07 8.73
N GLN A 33 0.85 1.00 9.49
CA GLN A 33 1.82 1.04 10.58
C GLN A 33 1.49 0.00 11.66
N ASN A 34 0.19 -0.13 11.99
CA ASN A 34 -0.29 -1.10 12.97
C ASN A 34 -0.35 -2.55 12.45
N LYS A 35 -0.25 -2.77 11.14
CA LYS A 35 -0.24 -4.11 10.54
C LYS A 35 1.01 -4.88 10.97
N LYS A 36 0.87 -6.13 11.43
CA LYS A 36 2.05 -6.94 11.80
C LYS A 36 2.88 -7.30 10.56
N LYS A 37 4.19 -7.44 10.76
CA LYS A 37 5.11 -7.97 9.73
C LYS A 37 4.67 -9.38 9.34
N THR A 38 5.03 -9.79 8.12
CA THR A 38 4.75 -11.13 7.65
C THR A 38 5.61 -12.14 8.41
N SER A 39 5.05 -13.30 8.76
CA SER A 39 5.84 -14.39 9.36
C SER A 39 6.97 -14.81 8.42
N ILE A 40 8.16 -15.08 8.98
CA ILE A 40 9.36 -15.48 8.23
C ILE A 40 9.13 -16.80 7.47
N PHE A 41 8.24 -17.65 7.97
CA PHE A 41 7.85 -18.93 7.33
C PHE A 41 6.79 -18.76 6.24
N ALA A 42 6.22 -17.57 6.05
CA ALA A 42 5.23 -17.37 5.02
C ALA A 42 5.87 -17.41 3.62
N LYS A 43 5.16 -18.00 2.66
CA LYS A 43 5.54 -17.92 1.25
C LYS A 43 5.67 -16.45 0.84
N ASN A 44 6.76 -16.13 0.15
CA ASN A 44 7.11 -14.78 -0.34
C ASN A 44 7.22 -13.74 0.78
N HIS A 45 7.70 -14.12 1.98
CA HIS A 45 7.83 -13.19 3.11
C HIS A 45 8.68 -11.96 2.77
N LYS A 46 9.76 -12.13 1.99
CA LYS A 46 10.64 -11.03 1.56
C LYS A 46 9.87 -10.00 0.73
N GLU A 47 9.10 -10.47 -0.25
CA GLU A 47 8.26 -9.65 -1.12
C GLU A 47 7.17 -8.94 -0.32
N LYS A 48 6.48 -9.66 0.57
CA LYS A 48 5.42 -9.10 1.42
C LYS A 48 5.94 -8.02 2.37
N ASP A 49 7.06 -8.28 3.07
CA ASP A 49 7.61 -7.32 4.02
C ASP A 49 8.15 -6.07 3.33
N ALA A 50 8.81 -6.24 2.18
CA ALA A 50 9.24 -5.10 1.39
C ALA A 50 8.06 -4.30 0.83
N ALA A 51 7.02 -4.98 0.34
CA ALA A 51 5.79 -4.34 -0.13
C ALA A 51 5.11 -3.56 1.00
N LEU A 52 4.96 -4.17 2.17
CA LEU A 52 4.42 -3.52 3.36
C LEU A 52 5.26 -2.30 3.79
N LYS A 53 6.60 -2.44 3.78
CA LYS A 53 7.51 -1.33 4.09
C LYS A 53 7.37 -0.19 3.10
N ARG A 54 7.27 -0.49 1.80
CA ARG A 54 7.09 0.54 0.76
C ARG A 54 5.72 1.21 0.89
N ALA A 55 4.65 0.45 1.07
CA ALA A 55 3.30 0.95 1.27
C ALA A 55 3.21 1.91 2.47
N ARG A 56 3.83 1.55 3.61
CA ARG A 56 3.94 2.42 4.79
C ARG A 56 4.63 3.74 4.49
N LYS A 57 5.82 3.66 3.87
CA LYS A 57 6.60 4.86 3.55
C LYS A 57 5.81 5.78 2.62
N LEU A 58 5.19 5.21 1.60
CA LEU A 58 4.48 5.96 0.59
C LEU A 58 3.22 6.63 1.16
N LEU A 59 2.37 5.89 1.87
CA LEU A 59 1.21 6.48 2.55
C LEU A 59 1.62 7.51 3.62
N ALA A 60 2.75 7.32 4.30
CA ALA A 60 3.28 8.30 5.24
C ALA A 60 3.80 9.58 4.55
N GLU A 61 4.39 9.47 3.36
CA GLU A 61 4.82 10.62 2.55
C GLU A 61 3.62 11.36 1.92
N THR A 62 2.49 10.67 1.74
CA THR A 62 1.30 11.20 1.07
C THR A 62 0.10 11.37 2.00
N ARG A 63 0.30 11.46 3.32
CA ARG A 63 -0.81 11.57 4.30
C ARG A 63 -1.70 12.77 4.04
N ASP A 64 -1.08 13.86 3.61
CA ASP A 64 -1.76 15.14 3.33
C ASP A 64 -2.17 15.26 1.86
N ARG A 65 -1.96 14.23 1.05
CA ARG A 65 -2.29 14.24 -0.37
C ARG A 65 -3.58 13.48 -0.66
N PRO A 66 -4.33 13.91 -1.68
CA PRO A 66 -5.46 13.15 -2.20
C PRO A 66 -5.05 11.73 -2.62
N VAL A 67 -5.95 10.77 -2.40
CA VAL A 67 -5.72 9.35 -2.70
C VAL A 67 -5.35 9.08 -4.16
N TRP A 68 -5.95 9.81 -5.10
CA TRP A 68 -5.60 9.68 -6.51
C TRP A 68 -4.12 10.00 -6.81
N ILE A 69 -3.49 10.91 -6.05
CA ILE A 69 -2.04 11.19 -6.16
C ILE A 69 -1.23 9.99 -5.64
N VAL A 70 -1.69 9.38 -4.55
CA VAL A 70 -1.07 8.18 -3.96
C VAL A 70 -1.08 7.04 -4.97
N LEU A 71 -2.25 6.76 -5.56
CA LEU A 71 -2.43 5.70 -6.55
C LEU A 71 -1.61 5.96 -7.81
N LYS A 72 -1.59 7.20 -8.31
CA LYS A 72 -0.72 7.61 -9.43
C LYS A 72 0.77 7.41 -9.13
N SER A 73 1.22 7.71 -7.91
CA SER A 73 2.62 7.49 -7.52
C SER A 73 3.03 6.01 -7.44
N LEU A 74 2.05 5.11 -7.36
CA LEU A 74 2.23 3.65 -7.39
C LEU A 74 2.18 3.08 -8.82
N GLY A 75 1.87 3.91 -9.83
CA GLY A 75 1.57 3.46 -11.18
C GLY A 75 0.21 2.75 -11.29
N LEU A 76 -0.68 2.98 -10.32
CA LEU A 76 -2.06 2.46 -10.30
C LEU A 76 -3.01 3.48 -10.92
N ASP A 77 -2.70 3.90 -12.16
CA ASP A 77 -3.42 4.98 -12.83
C ASP A 77 -4.88 4.63 -13.12
N GLU A 78 -5.19 3.34 -13.32
CA GLU A 78 -6.57 2.87 -13.52
C GLU A 78 -7.42 3.05 -12.25
N LEU A 79 -6.89 2.64 -11.10
CA LEU A 79 -7.54 2.84 -9.80
C LEU A 79 -7.62 4.33 -9.43
N ALA A 80 -6.61 5.11 -9.81
CA ALA A 80 -6.61 6.55 -9.57
C ALA A 80 -7.75 7.27 -10.33
N LYS A 81 -8.09 6.80 -11.54
CA LYS A 81 -9.19 7.36 -12.34
C LYS A 81 -10.56 7.03 -11.77
N GLU A 82 -10.71 5.85 -11.17
CA GLU A 82 -11.99 5.40 -10.59
C GLU A 82 -12.33 6.14 -9.27
N LYS A 83 -11.31 6.68 -8.60
CA LYS A 83 -11.43 7.43 -7.34
C LYS A 83 -11.41 8.96 -7.52
N MET A 84 -11.49 9.45 -8.76
CA MET A 84 -11.50 10.87 -9.13
C MET A 84 -12.94 11.37 -9.27
#